data_AF-A0A9J5YQC8-F1
#
_entry.id   AF-A0A9J5YQC8-F1
#
_cell.length_a   1.000
_cell.length_b   1.000
_cell.length_c   1.000
_cell.angle_alpha   90.00
_cell.angle_beta   90.00
_cell.angle_gamma   90.00
#
_symmetry.space_group_name_H-M   'P 1'
#
loop_
_entity.id
_entity.type
_entity.pdbx_description
1 polymer ?
#
loop_
_entity_poly.entity_id
_entity_poly.type
_entity_poly.pdbx_seq_one_letter_code
_entity_poly.pdbx_strand_id
1 'polypeptide(L)'
;MASLVSSWASQVNTVPERYVVPTEKRLNVNVPIGKDIPVIDLSHPNSAHIAEQIIKASQDYGVFQVINHGVPQELIGDVLKVCDEFFKLPIEDLEKYTEEEELSEFEPNLDQKPKLYIEKEYKPKKNGKNDKEVIFWKDTFAHCTHPTKEDRINSWPEKPAQYREVIGKYTEGVRKANLRILELMCEGLGLEKDYFANELSHIQYMAINLYPKCPDPTVTAGAVEHNDGGVINLLLQELGGLHVRRQKDGQWLAVEPIPGALVCINGMVLKVISNGKLESGTHRVATNSVRDRISVGCLTSPACYGECIIEPAKALLSETNPPKYKPFSYTDNEDVSNVDVISANDLLSSGHTYLDVRTVEEYNRGHIDKAINIPYMFLNEQGRVKNPDFLEQVSSVCQKEDHLIVGCNSGGRGLRACVDLLNAGYKDVRNLEGGYSAWVDNEFKGDEAAQQFKTACKFRP
;
A
#
# COMPACT_ATOMS: atom_id res chain seq x y z
N MET A 1 -7.93 19.81 18.43
CA MET A 1 -7.03 20.47 17.49
C MET A 1 -5.83 19.58 17.28
N ALA A 2 -5.64 19.10 16.05
CA ALA A 2 -4.54 18.20 15.72
C ALA A 2 -3.18 18.89 15.96
N SER A 3 -2.32 18.32 16.79
CA SER A 3 -0.99 18.86 17.15
C SER A 3 0.09 18.50 16.10
N LEU A 4 -0.17 18.82 14.83
CA LEU A 4 0.75 18.63 13.70
C LEU A 4 2.15 19.18 14.01
N VAL A 5 3.20 18.50 13.57
CA VAL A 5 4.60 18.87 13.86
C VAL A 5 4.89 20.29 13.37
N SER A 6 4.42 20.64 12.17
CA SER A 6 4.60 21.97 11.57
C SER A 6 3.96 23.11 12.36
N SER A 7 2.93 22.83 13.17
CA SER A 7 2.22 23.88 13.93
C SER A 7 3.01 24.43 15.12
N TRP A 8 3.99 23.67 15.64
CA TRP A 8 4.75 24.04 16.84
C TRP A 8 6.26 23.80 16.75
N ALA A 9 6.77 23.10 15.73
CA ALA A 9 8.19 22.77 15.61
C ALA A 9 9.13 23.98 15.65
N SER A 10 8.69 25.14 15.15
CA SER A 10 9.45 26.39 15.17
C SER A 10 9.59 27.02 16.57
N GLN A 11 8.80 26.55 17.55
CA GLN A 11 8.74 27.09 18.91
C GLN A 11 9.64 26.32 19.89
N VAL A 12 10.25 25.20 19.46
CA VAL A 12 11.08 24.35 20.31
C VAL A 12 12.57 24.45 19.95
N ASN A 13 13.42 24.42 20.97
CA ASN A 13 14.88 24.41 20.81
C ASN A 13 15.50 23.01 20.96
N THR A 14 14.70 22.03 21.34
CA THR A 14 15.10 20.62 21.51
C THR A 14 14.01 19.71 20.95
N VAL A 15 14.40 18.52 20.47
CA VAL A 15 13.44 17.51 20.01
C VAL A 15 12.69 16.96 21.22
N PRO A 16 11.33 17.02 21.27
CA PRO A 16 10.57 16.39 22.35
C PRO A 16 10.78 14.88 22.38
N GLU A 17 10.80 14.30 23.58
CA GLU A 17 11.15 12.89 23.81
C GLU A 17 10.32 11.89 22.98
N ARG A 18 9.06 12.24 22.66
CA ARG A 18 8.18 11.39 21.82
C ARG A 18 8.69 11.19 20.38
N TYR A 19 9.48 12.14 19.86
CA TYR A 19 10.09 12.08 18.52
C TYR A 19 11.55 11.59 18.52
N VAL A 20 12.09 11.29 19.70
CA VAL A 20 13.44 10.72 19.83
C VAL A 20 13.39 9.26 19.42
N VAL A 21 14.01 8.97 18.28
CA VAL A 21 14.14 7.64 17.70
C VAL A 21 15.10 6.80 18.57
N PRO A 22 14.80 5.51 18.81
CA PRO A 22 15.70 4.58 19.50
C PRO A 22 17.09 4.56 18.88
N THR A 23 18.14 4.42 19.71
CA THR A 23 19.54 4.57 19.29
C THR A 23 19.91 3.68 18.10
N GLU A 24 19.41 2.45 18.06
CA GLU A 24 19.63 1.47 17.00
C GLU A 24 18.94 1.81 15.67
N LYS A 25 17.94 2.69 15.70
CA LYS A 25 17.22 3.19 14.51
C LYS A 25 17.62 4.61 14.11
N ARG A 26 18.48 5.28 14.88
CA ARG A 26 18.93 6.65 14.56
C ARG A 26 19.70 6.66 13.25
N LEU A 27 19.46 7.71 12.48
CA LEU A 27 20.11 7.90 11.20
C LEU A 27 21.50 8.49 11.45
N ASN A 28 22.53 7.89 10.84
CA ASN A 28 23.76 8.64 10.61
C ASN A 28 23.43 9.74 9.59
N VAL A 29 23.56 11.00 10.00
CA VAL A 29 23.32 12.17 9.14
C VAL A 29 24.48 12.45 8.19
N ASN A 30 25.67 11.92 8.49
CA ASN A 30 26.88 12.06 7.66
C ASN A 30 26.97 10.88 6.68
N VAL A 31 26.13 10.91 5.65
CA VAL A 31 26.07 9.89 4.59
C VAL A 31 26.77 10.44 3.34
N PRO A 32 27.64 9.66 2.66
CA PRO A 32 28.25 10.10 1.42
C PRO A 32 27.19 10.29 0.33
N ILE A 33 27.39 11.30 -0.51
CA ILE A 33 26.54 11.53 -1.69
C ILE A 33 26.74 10.37 -2.67
N GLY A 34 25.65 9.72 -3.06
CA GLY A 34 25.63 8.62 -4.02
C GLY A 34 25.78 9.10 -5.46
N LYS A 35 26.99 9.56 -5.84
CA LYS A 35 27.29 10.00 -7.21
C LYS A 35 27.12 8.89 -8.26
N ASP A 36 27.09 7.65 -7.82
CA ASP A 36 26.89 6.44 -8.61
C ASP A 36 25.42 6.01 -8.70
N ILE A 37 24.50 6.68 -8.02
CA ILE A 37 23.06 6.40 -8.16
C ILE A 37 22.65 6.72 -9.60
N PRO A 38 22.11 5.74 -10.35
CA PRO A 38 21.83 5.92 -11.77
C PRO A 38 20.83 7.05 -12.05
N VAL A 39 21.10 7.80 -13.11
CA VAL A 39 20.19 8.80 -13.69
C VAL A 39 19.80 8.31 -15.07
N ILE A 40 18.51 8.09 -15.29
CA ILE A 40 17.98 7.46 -16.49
C ILE A 40 17.21 8.51 -17.30
N ASP A 41 17.60 8.68 -18.55
CA ASP A 41 16.96 9.59 -19.49
C ASP A 41 15.87 8.86 -20.30
N LEU A 42 14.60 9.14 -20.00
CA LEU A 42 13.47 8.50 -20.67
C LEU A 42 13.23 9.01 -22.11
N SER A 43 13.91 10.07 -22.54
CA SER A 43 13.84 10.59 -23.91
C SER A 43 14.79 9.90 -24.89
N HIS A 44 15.66 9.01 -24.40
CA HIS A 44 16.59 8.28 -25.26
C HIS A 44 15.84 7.46 -26.33
N PRO A 45 16.23 7.50 -27.61
CA PRO A 45 15.44 6.92 -28.70
C PRO A 45 15.41 5.38 -28.70
N ASN A 46 16.35 4.73 -28.02
CA ASN A 46 16.44 3.27 -27.92
C ASN A 46 15.84 2.78 -26.59
N SER A 47 14.65 2.16 -26.65
CA SER A 47 13.96 1.60 -25.47
C SER A 47 14.75 0.49 -24.78
N ALA A 48 15.39 -0.39 -25.56
CA ALA A 48 16.14 -1.52 -25.02
C ALA A 48 17.34 -1.04 -24.18
N HIS A 49 17.96 0.07 -24.59
CA HIS A 49 19.04 0.69 -23.80
C HIS A 49 18.53 1.26 -22.48
N ILE A 50 17.37 1.92 -22.50
CA ILE A 50 16.74 2.44 -21.26
C ILE A 50 16.35 1.27 -20.34
N ALA A 51 15.75 0.22 -20.91
CA ALA A 51 15.37 -0.98 -20.18
C ALA A 51 16.59 -1.63 -19.49
N GLU A 52 17.71 -1.80 -20.20
CA GLU A 52 18.96 -2.32 -19.62
C GLU A 52 19.45 -1.48 -18.43
N GLN A 53 19.45 -0.15 -18.56
CA GLN A 53 19.82 0.76 -17.47
C GLN A 53 18.89 0.62 -16.27
N ILE A 54 17.57 0.56 -16.51
CA ILE A 54 16.56 0.41 -15.46
C ILE A 54 16.75 -0.92 -14.73
N ILE A 55 16.95 -2.03 -15.44
CA ILE A 55 17.16 -3.35 -14.83
C ILE A 55 18.41 -3.35 -13.96
N LYS A 56 19.52 -2.81 -14.47
CA LYS A 56 20.77 -2.73 -13.71
C LYS A 56 20.63 -1.87 -12.45
N ALA A 57 20.03 -0.69 -12.57
CA ALA A 57 19.79 0.19 -11.42
C ALA A 57 18.87 -0.46 -10.37
N SER A 58 17.83 -1.14 -10.86
CA SER A 58 16.88 -1.89 -10.04
C SER A 58 17.52 -3.08 -9.32
N GLN A 59 18.56 -3.68 -9.88
CA GLN A 59 19.35 -4.75 -9.25
C GLN A 59 20.33 -4.21 -8.21
N ASP A 60 21.07 -3.16 -8.56
CA ASP A 60 22.18 -2.66 -7.73
C ASP A 60 21.70 -1.82 -6.53
N TYR A 61 20.58 -1.12 -6.68
CA TYR A 61 20.05 -0.18 -5.70
C TYR A 61 18.56 -0.40 -5.38
N GLY A 62 17.78 -0.87 -6.35
CA GLY A 62 16.31 -0.78 -6.28
C GLY A 62 15.80 0.67 -6.35
N VAL A 63 16.67 1.62 -6.71
CA VAL A 63 16.39 3.06 -6.79
C VAL A 63 17.18 3.69 -7.92
N PHE A 64 16.58 4.63 -8.64
CA PHE A 64 17.25 5.46 -9.64
C PHE A 64 16.54 6.80 -9.81
N GLN A 65 17.24 7.81 -10.31
CA GLN A 65 16.63 9.07 -10.74
C GLN A 65 16.23 8.97 -12.21
N VAL A 66 15.14 9.64 -12.58
CA VAL A 66 14.65 9.72 -13.96
C VAL A 66 14.52 11.18 -14.37
N ILE A 67 14.98 11.49 -15.57
CA ILE A 67 14.87 12.78 -16.24
C ILE A 67 14.14 12.62 -17.56
N ASN A 68 13.65 13.74 -18.11
CA ASN A 68 12.89 13.77 -19.37
C ASN A 68 11.69 12.79 -19.38
N HIS A 69 11.06 12.62 -18.22
CA HIS A 69 9.94 11.68 -18.00
C HIS A 69 8.59 12.21 -18.51
N GLY A 70 8.56 13.40 -19.12
CA GLY A 70 7.36 13.98 -19.74
C GLY A 70 6.46 14.80 -18.81
N VAL A 71 6.81 14.96 -17.53
CA VAL A 71 6.12 15.92 -16.65
C VAL A 71 6.79 17.29 -16.84
N PRO A 72 6.05 18.36 -17.19
CA PRO A 72 6.64 19.68 -17.42
C PRO A 72 7.32 20.26 -16.18
N GLN A 73 8.47 20.90 -16.36
CA GLN A 73 9.22 21.53 -15.26
C GLN A 73 8.43 22.62 -14.54
N GLU A 74 7.68 23.43 -15.29
CA GLU A 74 6.82 24.49 -14.72
C GLU A 74 5.76 23.89 -13.79
N LEU A 75 5.15 22.77 -14.20
CA LEU A 75 4.18 22.04 -13.39
C LEU A 75 4.79 21.49 -12.10
N ILE A 76 6.04 21.02 -12.12
CA ILE A 76 6.75 20.61 -10.90
C ILE A 76 6.90 21.78 -9.92
N GLY A 77 7.23 22.97 -10.43
CA GLY A 77 7.30 24.19 -9.61
C GLY A 77 5.94 24.56 -9.00
N ASP A 78 4.88 24.49 -9.79
CA ASP A 78 3.52 24.76 -9.32
C ASP A 78 3.06 23.76 -8.25
N VAL A 79 3.43 22.47 -8.40
CA VAL A 79 3.14 21.43 -7.40
C VAL A 79 3.82 21.73 -6.07
N LEU A 80 5.13 22.03 -6.07
CA LEU A 80 5.83 22.35 -4.83
C LEU A 80 5.22 23.59 -4.14
N LYS A 81 4.86 24.60 -4.92
CA LYS A 81 4.20 25.81 -4.43
C LYS A 81 2.82 25.51 -3.83
N VAL A 82 1.97 24.75 -4.53
CA VAL A 82 0.61 24.45 -4.06
C VAL A 82 0.61 23.56 -2.82
N CYS A 83 1.59 22.66 -2.71
CA CYS A 83 1.83 21.86 -1.50
C CYS A 83 2.26 22.74 -0.32
N ASP A 84 3.21 23.66 -0.52
CA ASP A 84 3.64 24.61 0.51
C ASP A 84 2.50 25.52 0.99
N GLU A 85 1.69 26.03 0.06
CA GLU A 85 0.49 26.82 0.37
C GLU A 85 -0.53 26.01 1.17
N PHE A 86 -0.74 24.73 0.84
CA PHE A 86 -1.66 23.84 1.57
C PHE A 86 -1.26 23.73 3.05
N PHE A 87 0.01 23.42 3.36
CA PHE A 87 0.44 23.29 4.76
C PHE A 87 0.49 24.61 5.53
N LYS A 88 0.40 25.75 4.85
CA LYS A 88 0.31 27.08 5.46
C LYS A 88 -1.14 27.58 5.64
N LEU A 89 -2.13 26.76 5.28
CA LEU A 89 -3.53 27.11 5.50
C LEU A 89 -3.84 27.30 7.00
N PRO A 90 -4.84 28.13 7.33
CA PRO A 90 -5.35 28.21 8.69
C PRO A 90 -5.77 26.84 9.21
N ILE A 91 -5.62 26.62 10.51
CA ILE A 91 -5.89 25.32 11.14
C ILE A 91 -7.33 24.86 10.88
N GLU A 92 -8.29 25.78 10.79
CA GLU A 92 -9.71 25.49 10.53
C GLU A 92 -9.95 24.89 9.13
N ASP A 93 -9.06 25.16 8.17
CA ASP A 93 -9.11 24.55 6.85
C ASP A 93 -8.42 23.17 6.83
N LEU A 94 -7.38 22.98 7.64
CA LEU A 94 -6.62 21.73 7.74
C LEU A 94 -7.33 20.65 8.58
N GLU A 95 -8.05 21.06 9.63
CA GLU A 95 -8.75 20.14 10.56
C GLU A 95 -9.80 19.26 9.87
N LYS A 96 -10.29 19.68 8.70
CA LYS A 96 -11.22 18.90 7.87
C LYS A 96 -10.62 17.59 7.37
N TYR A 97 -9.29 17.47 7.38
CA TYR A 97 -8.55 16.30 6.92
C TYR A 97 -7.92 15.51 8.06
N THR A 98 -8.04 15.98 9.30
CA THR A 98 -7.48 15.30 10.47
C THR A 98 -8.55 14.43 11.14
N GLU A 99 -8.15 13.25 11.62
CA GLU A 99 -9.01 12.36 12.41
C GLU A 99 -8.76 12.57 13.91
N GLU A 100 -9.57 11.93 14.77
CA GLU A 100 -9.36 11.96 16.23
C GLU A 100 -8.00 11.38 16.63
N GLU A 101 -7.54 10.35 15.92
CA GLU A 101 -6.18 9.83 16.04
C GLU A 101 -5.22 10.60 15.12
N GLU A 102 -4.35 11.40 15.74
CA GLU A 102 -3.33 12.18 15.03
C GLU A 102 -2.20 11.33 14.43
N LEU A 103 -1.96 10.15 15.00
CA LEU A 103 -0.91 9.22 14.58
C LEU A 103 -1.48 8.15 13.66
N SER A 104 -0.92 8.02 12.46
CA SER A 104 -1.33 7.00 11.50
C SER A 104 -0.13 6.37 10.82
N GLU A 105 -0.31 5.14 10.38
CA GLU A 105 0.62 4.47 9.46
C GLU A 105 0.26 4.87 8.03
N PHE A 106 1.22 4.76 7.11
CA PHE A 106 0.95 4.99 5.69
C PHE A 106 0.29 3.75 5.09
N GLU A 107 -1.00 3.84 4.83
CA GLU A 107 -1.81 2.76 4.28
C GLU A 107 -2.51 3.24 2.99
N PRO A 108 -2.02 2.87 1.80
CA PRO A 108 -2.69 3.24 0.57
C PRO A 108 -4.02 2.48 0.45
N ASN A 109 -5.13 3.18 0.56
CA ASN A 109 -6.47 2.59 0.45
C ASN A 109 -7.33 3.38 -0.54
N LEU A 110 -7.98 2.66 -1.46
CA LEU A 110 -8.83 3.24 -2.48
C LEU A 110 -10.01 4.01 -1.90
N ASP A 111 -10.57 3.60 -0.78
CA ASP A 111 -11.78 4.22 -0.21
C ASP A 111 -11.47 5.24 0.89
N GLN A 112 -10.18 5.45 1.19
CA GLN A 112 -9.76 6.43 2.18
C GLN A 112 -9.96 7.86 1.66
N LYS A 113 -10.65 8.67 2.47
CA LYS A 113 -10.75 10.11 2.26
C LYS A 113 -9.37 10.76 2.44
N PRO A 114 -9.13 11.94 1.84
CA PRO A 114 -7.87 12.65 2.07
C PRO A 114 -7.62 12.87 3.56
N LYS A 115 -6.43 12.47 4.03
CA LYS A 115 -6.08 12.45 5.45
C LYS A 115 -4.78 13.22 5.68
N LEU A 116 -4.78 14.05 6.72
CA LEU A 116 -3.64 14.79 7.26
C LEU A 116 -3.31 14.23 8.65
N TYR A 117 -2.07 13.77 8.84
CA TYR A 117 -1.67 13.09 10.06
C TYR A 117 -0.16 13.17 10.30
N ILE A 118 0.26 12.78 11.50
CA ILE A 118 1.66 12.55 11.84
C ILE A 118 1.95 11.07 11.63
N GLU A 119 2.92 10.77 10.78
CA GLU A 119 3.22 9.38 10.46
C GLU A 119 4.05 8.72 11.56
N LYS A 120 3.75 7.46 11.83
CA LYS A 120 4.55 6.58 12.69
C LYS A 120 5.06 5.36 11.94
N GLU A 121 6.10 4.75 12.47
CA GLU A 121 6.63 3.49 11.95
C GLU A 121 5.58 2.37 12.05
N TYR A 122 5.27 1.75 10.90
CA TYR A 122 4.51 0.50 10.86
C TYR A 122 5.26 -0.60 11.64
N LYS A 123 4.59 -1.20 12.62
CA LYS A 123 5.12 -2.37 13.34
C LYS A 123 4.07 -3.49 13.34
N PRO A 124 4.34 -4.62 12.68
CA PRO A 124 3.46 -5.77 12.81
C PRO A 124 3.47 -6.24 14.27
N LYS A 125 2.28 -6.51 14.83
CA LYS A 125 2.10 -6.92 16.23
C LYS A 125 2.79 -8.26 16.49
N LYS A 126 4.06 -8.25 16.88
CA LYS A 126 4.80 -9.46 17.27
C LYS A 126 4.85 -9.64 18.79
N ASN A 127 4.27 -10.75 19.26
CA ASN A 127 4.49 -11.42 20.55
C ASN A 127 4.88 -10.51 21.76
N GLY A 128 4.05 -9.53 22.09
CA GLY A 128 4.06 -8.87 23.41
C GLY A 128 5.31 -8.06 23.78
N LYS A 129 6.16 -7.68 22.81
CA LYS A 129 7.25 -6.72 23.08
C LYS A 129 6.75 -5.28 22.92
N ASN A 130 6.70 -4.55 24.03
CA ASN A 130 6.41 -3.11 24.03
C ASN A 130 7.64 -2.31 23.60
N ASP A 131 8.03 -2.40 22.32
CA ASP A 131 9.07 -1.53 21.77
C ASP A 131 8.52 -0.11 21.61
N LYS A 132 9.31 0.91 22.00
CA LYS A 132 8.94 2.34 21.88
C LYS A 132 8.41 2.64 20.46
N GLU A 133 7.22 3.22 20.38
CA GLU A 133 6.64 3.72 19.12
C GLU A 133 7.58 4.77 18.52
N VAL A 134 7.85 4.66 17.22
CA VAL A 134 8.70 5.60 16.51
C VAL A 134 7.81 6.54 15.72
N ILE A 135 7.72 7.78 16.19
CA ILE A 135 6.96 8.85 15.54
C ILE A 135 7.91 9.65 14.66
N PHE A 136 7.54 9.88 13.40
CA PHE A 136 8.38 10.61 12.47
C PHE A 136 8.22 12.12 12.62
N TRP A 137 9.29 12.85 12.36
CA TRP A 137 9.31 14.31 12.34
C TRP A 137 8.82 14.83 10.98
N LYS A 138 7.54 14.58 10.70
CA LYS A 138 6.84 15.07 9.50
C LYS A 138 5.33 15.10 9.70
N ASP A 139 4.70 16.00 8.95
CA ASP A 139 3.27 15.93 8.68
C ASP A 139 3.07 15.33 7.29
N THR A 140 2.07 14.47 7.15
CA THR A 140 1.77 13.77 5.90
C THR A 140 0.33 14.04 5.51
N PHE A 141 0.14 14.57 4.30
CA PHE A 141 -1.16 14.62 3.65
C PHE A 141 -1.21 13.58 2.55
N ALA A 142 -2.14 12.64 2.63
CA ALA A 142 -2.23 11.56 1.67
C ALA A 142 -3.64 11.40 1.11
N HIS A 143 -3.72 11.09 -0.19
CA HIS A 143 -4.97 10.76 -0.84
C HIS A 143 -4.75 9.97 -2.14
N CYS A 144 -5.76 9.20 -2.52
CA CYS A 144 -5.79 8.49 -3.79
C CYS A 144 -5.96 9.48 -4.96
N THR A 145 -5.18 9.28 -6.01
CA THR A 145 -5.14 10.11 -7.22
C THR A 145 -5.54 9.35 -8.49
N HIS A 146 -5.46 8.01 -8.46
CA HIS A 146 -5.98 7.13 -9.50
C HIS A 146 -6.58 5.85 -8.88
N PRO A 147 -7.74 5.36 -9.37
CA PRO A 147 -8.56 5.82 -10.50
C PRO A 147 -9.18 7.20 -10.29
N THR A 148 -9.15 8.01 -11.36
CA THR A 148 -9.62 9.39 -11.38
C THR A 148 -11.14 9.42 -11.57
N LYS A 149 -11.88 9.35 -10.47
CA LYS A 149 -13.35 9.49 -10.44
C LYS A 149 -13.75 10.88 -9.92
N GLU A 150 -14.91 11.37 -10.35
CA GLU A 150 -15.38 12.73 -10.03
C GLU A 150 -15.60 12.94 -8.53
N ASP A 151 -16.24 11.97 -7.85
CA ASP A 151 -16.42 11.94 -6.40
C ASP A 151 -15.07 12.02 -5.65
N ARG A 152 -14.06 11.30 -6.14
CA ARG A 152 -12.71 11.32 -5.58
C ARG A 152 -12.04 12.68 -5.77
N ILE A 153 -12.09 13.26 -6.97
CA ILE A 153 -11.52 14.60 -7.22
C ILE A 153 -12.21 15.64 -6.34
N ASN A 154 -13.53 15.53 -6.17
CA ASN A 154 -14.32 16.41 -5.31
C ASN A 154 -14.00 16.24 -3.81
N SER A 155 -13.37 15.12 -3.40
CA SER A 155 -12.86 14.95 -2.04
C SER A 155 -11.55 15.69 -1.79
N TRP A 156 -10.75 15.97 -2.83
CA TRP A 156 -9.44 16.62 -2.68
C TRP A 156 -9.58 18.06 -2.16
N PRO A 157 -8.52 18.65 -1.58
CA PRO A 157 -8.53 20.01 -1.10
C PRO A 157 -9.06 21.05 -2.09
N GLU A 158 -10.01 21.86 -1.64
CA GLU A 158 -10.49 23.06 -2.36
C GLU A 158 -9.53 24.24 -2.21
N LYS A 159 -8.73 24.22 -1.14
CA LYS A 159 -7.73 25.22 -0.83
C LYS A 159 -6.34 24.56 -0.84
N PRO A 160 -5.32 25.24 -1.36
CA PRO A 160 -5.40 26.47 -2.16
C PRO A 160 -6.22 26.24 -3.46
N ALA A 161 -6.78 27.30 -4.04
CA ALA A 161 -7.77 27.19 -5.13
C ALA A 161 -7.28 26.39 -6.36
N GLN A 162 -5.96 26.38 -6.60
CA GLN A 162 -5.33 25.66 -7.70
C GLN A 162 -4.99 24.19 -7.38
N TYR A 163 -5.19 23.72 -6.13
CA TYR A 163 -4.76 22.40 -5.67
C TYR A 163 -5.25 21.29 -6.60
N ARG A 164 -6.57 21.20 -6.85
CA ARG A 164 -7.14 20.12 -7.66
C ARG A 164 -6.63 20.11 -9.09
N GLU A 165 -6.51 21.29 -9.71
CA GLU A 165 -6.05 21.42 -11.08
C GLU A 165 -4.57 21.03 -11.22
N VAL A 166 -3.71 21.60 -10.38
CA VAL A 166 -2.26 21.38 -10.41
C VAL A 166 -1.92 19.93 -10.06
N ILE A 167 -2.47 19.41 -8.95
CA ILE A 167 -2.25 18.03 -8.53
C ILE A 167 -2.84 17.04 -9.54
N GLY A 168 -4.02 17.32 -10.11
CA GLY A 168 -4.62 16.47 -11.14
C GLY A 168 -3.71 16.32 -12.35
N LYS A 169 -3.26 17.43 -12.95
CA LYS A 169 -2.32 17.43 -14.08
C LYS A 169 -1.01 16.72 -13.75
N TYR A 170 -0.46 16.98 -12.56
CA TYR A 170 0.79 16.37 -12.12
C TYR A 170 0.67 14.86 -11.98
N THR A 171 -0.36 14.38 -11.28
CA THR A 171 -0.56 12.95 -11.03
C THR A 171 -0.83 12.17 -12.31
N GLU A 172 -1.52 12.76 -13.29
CA GLU A 172 -1.70 12.18 -14.62
C GLU A 172 -0.37 12.04 -15.37
N GLY A 173 0.47 13.09 -15.35
CA GLY A 173 1.80 13.06 -15.96
C GLY A 173 2.71 12.03 -15.28
N VAL A 174 2.72 11.99 -13.95
CA VAL A 174 3.47 11.00 -13.17
C VAL A 174 2.96 9.59 -13.47
N ARG A 175 1.65 9.38 -13.64
CA ARG A 175 1.11 8.06 -13.99
C ARG A 175 1.59 7.60 -15.37
N LYS A 176 1.62 8.49 -16.36
CA LYS A 176 2.18 8.17 -17.69
C LYS A 176 3.66 7.78 -17.59
N ALA A 177 4.46 8.52 -16.82
CA ALA A 177 5.85 8.17 -16.57
C ALA A 177 6.01 6.82 -15.86
N ASN A 178 5.18 6.57 -14.84
CA ASN A 178 5.17 5.33 -14.07
C ASN A 178 4.90 4.11 -14.95
N LEU A 179 3.81 4.15 -15.73
CA LEU A 179 3.46 3.07 -16.66
C LEU A 179 4.56 2.87 -17.71
N ARG A 180 5.18 3.94 -18.22
CA ARG A 180 6.30 3.85 -19.16
C ARG A 180 7.52 3.14 -18.55
N ILE A 181 7.85 3.44 -17.30
CA ILE A 181 8.94 2.77 -16.57
C ILE A 181 8.63 1.28 -16.40
N LEU A 182 7.40 0.94 -16.01
CA LEU A 182 6.97 -0.45 -15.86
C LEU A 182 7.01 -1.23 -17.18
N GLU A 183 6.60 -0.63 -18.30
CA GLU A 183 6.75 -1.23 -19.64
C GLU A 183 8.22 -1.53 -19.97
N LEU A 184 9.14 -0.62 -19.63
CA LEU A 184 10.58 -0.80 -19.86
C LEU A 184 11.17 -1.86 -18.92
N MET A 185 10.68 -1.96 -17.68
CA MET A 185 11.02 -3.07 -16.78
C MET A 185 10.53 -4.41 -17.35
N CYS A 186 9.32 -4.48 -17.90
CA CYS A 186 8.84 -5.67 -18.61
C CYS A 186 9.76 -6.06 -19.76
N GLU A 187 10.11 -5.10 -20.63
CA GLU A 187 11.04 -5.32 -21.75
C GLU A 187 12.38 -5.89 -21.26
N GLY A 188 12.99 -5.29 -20.23
CA GLY A 188 14.25 -5.74 -19.66
C GLY A 188 14.17 -7.07 -18.89
N LEU A 189 12.98 -7.45 -18.43
CA LEU A 189 12.73 -8.75 -17.80
C LEU A 189 12.36 -9.84 -18.82
N GLY A 190 11.98 -9.48 -20.04
CA GLY A 190 11.41 -10.41 -21.03
C GLY A 190 9.95 -10.78 -20.74
N LEU A 191 9.21 -9.90 -20.06
CA LEU A 191 7.78 -10.03 -19.81
C LEU A 191 6.97 -9.34 -20.91
N GLU A 192 5.68 -9.68 -20.98
CA GLU A 192 4.73 -8.94 -21.82
C GLU A 192 4.66 -7.48 -21.38
N LYS A 193 4.53 -6.57 -22.36
CA LYS A 193 4.62 -5.12 -22.16
C LYS A 193 3.59 -4.60 -21.14
N ASP A 194 2.42 -5.20 -21.11
CA ASP A 194 1.29 -4.85 -20.26
C ASP A 194 1.18 -5.74 -19.01
N TYR A 195 2.22 -6.50 -18.66
CA TYR A 195 2.20 -7.40 -17.49
C TYR A 195 1.81 -6.67 -16.18
N PHE A 196 2.37 -5.48 -15.94
CA PHE A 196 2.02 -4.66 -14.75
C PHE A 196 0.78 -3.78 -14.94
N ALA A 197 0.09 -3.85 -16.09
CA ALA A 197 -1.11 -3.06 -16.31
C ALA A 197 -2.28 -3.53 -15.42
N ASN A 198 -3.38 -2.79 -15.47
CA ASN A 198 -4.63 -3.15 -14.80
C ASN A 198 -4.48 -3.34 -13.30
N GLU A 199 -4.73 -4.55 -12.79
CA GLU A 199 -4.82 -4.85 -11.35
C GLU A 199 -3.51 -4.59 -10.62
N LEU A 200 -2.35 -4.88 -11.21
CA LEU A 200 -1.05 -4.67 -10.54
C LEU A 200 -0.66 -3.20 -10.40
N SER A 201 -1.20 -2.31 -11.22
CA SER A 201 -0.95 -0.87 -11.17
C SER A 201 -2.25 -0.06 -11.05
N HIS A 202 -3.25 -0.62 -10.38
CA HIS A 202 -4.60 -0.07 -10.36
C HIS A 202 -4.70 1.21 -9.54
N ILE A 203 -3.94 1.32 -8.45
CA ILE A 203 -4.02 2.43 -7.51
C ILE A 203 -2.81 3.32 -7.67
N GLN A 204 -3.03 4.62 -7.74
CA GLN A 204 -1.99 5.62 -7.49
C GLN A 204 -2.37 6.39 -6.23
N TYR A 205 -1.54 6.26 -5.20
CA TYR A 205 -1.73 6.94 -3.92
C TYR A 205 -0.63 7.99 -3.75
N MET A 206 -1.03 9.23 -3.52
CA MET A 206 -0.10 10.34 -3.36
C MET A 206 0.07 10.68 -1.88
N ALA A 207 1.31 10.90 -1.46
CA ALA A 207 1.67 11.40 -0.13
C ALA A 207 2.54 12.65 -0.27
N ILE A 208 2.04 13.77 0.24
CA ILE A 208 2.77 15.02 0.40
C ILE A 208 3.32 15.04 1.82
N ASN A 209 4.64 15.08 1.94
CA ASN A 209 5.33 15.04 3.23
C ASN A 209 5.98 16.39 3.49
N LEU A 210 5.58 17.07 4.57
CA LEU A 210 6.25 18.26 5.09
C LEU A 210 7.14 17.84 6.28
N TYR A 211 8.44 18.09 6.15
CA TYR A 211 9.42 17.89 7.20
C TYR A 211 9.83 19.27 7.74
N PRO A 212 9.29 19.71 8.90
CA PRO A 212 9.71 20.98 9.48
C PRO A 212 11.19 20.95 9.86
N LYS A 213 11.83 22.12 9.88
CA LYS A 213 13.17 22.30 10.42
C LYS A 213 13.26 21.66 11.81
N CYS A 214 14.24 20.79 11.99
CA CYS A 214 14.45 20.05 13.23
C CYS A 214 15.58 20.68 14.06
N PRO A 215 15.38 20.91 15.39
CA PRO A 215 16.44 21.43 16.25
C PRO A 215 17.63 20.47 16.42
N ASP A 216 17.39 19.16 16.37
CA ASP A 216 18.45 18.13 16.38
C ASP A 216 18.10 16.96 15.44
N PRO A 217 18.56 17.00 14.17
CA PRO A 217 18.28 15.94 13.20
C PRO A 217 18.97 14.61 13.52
N THR A 218 19.89 14.56 14.48
CA THR A 218 20.65 13.32 14.80
C THR A 218 19.86 12.35 15.67
N VAL A 219 18.79 12.82 16.33
CA VAL A 219 17.97 12.01 17.25
C VAL A 219 16.57 11.72 16.71
N THR A 220 16.21 12.26 15.55
CA THR A 220 14.91 12.03 14.91
C THR A 220 15.03 11.48 13.49
N ALA A 221 13.91 11.18 12.85
CA ALA A 221 13.86 10.71 11.46
C ALA A 221 12.59 11.24 10.78
N GLY A 222 12.70 11.56 9.49
CA GLY A 222 11.52 11.77 8.63
C GLY A 222 10.88 10.44 8.22
N ALA A 223 11.68 9.38 8.15
CA ALA A 223 11.27 7.98 8.09
C ALA A 223 12.49 7.13 8.45
N VAL A 224 12.30 6.04 9.19
CA VAL A 224 13.36 5.06 9.46
C VAL A 224 13.57 4.13 8.26
N GLU A 225 14.50 3.19 8.37
CA GLU A 225 14.75 2.18 7.32
C GLU A 225 13.47 1.39 7.00
N HIS A 226 13.05 1.40 5.75
CA HIS A 226 11.91 0.63 5.25
C HIS A 226 12.03 0.34 3.74
N ASN A 227 11.04 -0.39 3.21
CA ASN A 227 10.82 -0.60 1.79
C ASN A 227 9.36 -0.24 1.48
N ASP A 228 9.09 0.29 0.28
CA ASP A 228 7.73 0.61 -0.14
C ASP A 228 6.92 -0.67 -0.41
N GLY A 229 5.68 -0.73 0.06
CA GLY A 229 4.82 -1.91 -0.09
C GLY A 229 4.22 -2.10 -1.49
N GLY A 230 4.19 -1.06 -2.35
CA GLY A 230 3.59 -1.11 -3.68
C GLY A 230 4.49 -1.72 -4.77
N VAL A 231 4.22 -1.38 -6.04
CA VAL A 231 5.03 -1.79 -7.20
C VAL A 231 6.23 -0.87 -7.37
N ILE A 232 6.00 0.42 -7.61
CA ILE A 232 7.03 1.46 -7.66
C ILE A 232 6.47 2.79 -7.13
N ASN A 233 7.34 3.62 -6.58
CA ASN A 233 7.03 4.97 -6.11
C ASN A 233 7.84 5.98 -6.92
N LEU A 234 7.17 7.00 -7.47
CA LEU A 234 7.85 8.14 -8.08
C LEU A 234 7.82 9.32 -7.10
N LEU A 235 9.00 9.65 -6.59
CA LEU A 235 9.21 10.68 -5.57
C LEU A 235 9.77 11.96 -6.19
N LEU A 236 9.04 13.05 -6.05
CA LEU A 236 9.54 14.41 -6.24
C LEU A 236 10.16 14.92 -4.94
N GLN A 237 11.38 15.47 -5.03
CA GLN A 237 12.06 16.11 -3.90
C GLN A 237 12.79 17.38 -4.35
N GLU A 238 12.63 18.46 -3.58
CA GLU A 238 13.36 19.72 -3.82
C GLU A 238 14.71 19.75 -3.09
N LEU A 239 14.78 19.09 -1.93
CA LEU A 239 15.96 19.01 -1.07
C LEU A 239 16.36 17.57 -0.81
N GLY A 240 17.65 17.36 -0.51
CA GLY A 240 18.17 16.09 -0.06
C GLY A 240 17.55 15.66 1.27
N GLY A 241 17.91 14.46 1.73
CA GLY A 241 17.37 13.84 2.94
C GLY A 241 16.97 12.39 2.70
N LEU A 242 16.63 12.02 1.46
CA LEU A 242 16.49 10.63 1.07
C LEU A 242 17.85 9.95 1.10
N HIS A 243 17.95 8.87 1.87
CA HIS A 243 19.09 7.97 1.89
C HIS A 243 18.67 6.60 1.38
N VAL A 244 19.48 5.99 0.52
CA VAL A 244 19.23 4.66 -0.06
C VAL A 244 20.34 3.71 0.34
N ARG A 245 20.02 2.43 0.53
CA ARG A 245 21.00 1.40 0.82
C ARG A 245 21.39 0.66 -0.46
N ARG A 246 22.66 0.75 -0.83
CA ARG A 246 23.19 0.02 -1.99
C ARG A 246 23.27 -1.47 -1.67
N GLN A 247 22.83 -2.32 -2.61
CA GLN A 247 22.63 -3.74 -2.35
C GLN A 247 23.96 -4.51 -2.24
N LYS A 248 24.96 -4.15 -3.06
CA LYS A 248 26.23 -4.88 -3.16
C LYS A 248 27.07 -4.89 -1.87
N ASP A 249 26.97 -3.84 -1.04
CA ASP A 249 27.82 -3.66 0.14
C ASP A 249 27.07 -3.09 1.37
N GLY A 250 25.76 -2.85 1.26
CA GLY A 250 24.96 -2.32 2.35
C GLY A 250 25.27 -0.87 2.70
N GLN A 251 26.04 -0.14 1.88
CA GLN A 251 26.37 1.25 2.17
C GLN A 251 25.14 2.15 1.99
N TRP A 252 24.91 3.01 2.97
CA TRP A 252 23.96 4.12 2.85
C TRP A 252 24.55 5.24 2.00
N LEU A 253 23.76 5.74 1.06
CA LEU A 253 24.11 6.85 0.16
C LEU A 253 23.02 7.91 0.19
N ALA A 254 23.41 9.18 0.21
CA ALA A 254 22.46 10.28 0.07
C ALA A 254 22.12 10.51 -1.40
N VAL A 255 20.83 10.61 -1.70
CA VAL A 255 20.35 10.96 -3.05
C VAL A 255 20.44 12.47 -3.22
N GLU A 256 21.30 12.93 -4.13
CA GLU A 256 21.40 14.34 -4.48
C GLU A 256 20.25 14.70 -5.43
N PRO A 257 19.35 15.63 -5.06
CA PRO A 257 18.24 16.02 -5.92
C PRO A 257 18.74 16.65 -7.22
N ILE A 258 18.22 16.16 -8.34
CA ILE A 258 18.38 16.82 -9.64
C ILE A 258 17.12 17.65 -9.91
N PRO A 259 17.24 18.96 -10.21
CA PRO A 259 16.09 19.80 -10.48
C PRO A 259 15.20 19.19 -11.57
N GLY A 260 13.92 19.00 -11.25
CA GLY A 260 12.95 18.43 -12.18
C GLY A 260 12.94 16.91 -12.28
N ALA A 261 13.94 16.21 -11.74
CA ALA A 261 13.96 14.75 -11.77
C ALA A 261 12.97 14.16 -10.77
N LEU A 262 12.49 12.96 -11.09
CA LEU A 262 11.78 12.10 -10.16
C LEU A 262 12.73 10.98 -9.70
N VAL A 263 12.57 10.51 -8.47
CA VAL A 263 13.26 9.32 -7.98
C VAL A 263 12.31 8.14 -8.03
N CYS A 264 12.66 7.12 -8.82
CA CYS A 264 11.93 5.87 -8.86
C CYS A 264 12.48 4.93 -7.78
N ILE A 265 11.61 4.53 -6.85
CA ILE A 265 11.91 3.56 -5.79
C ILE A 265 11.11 2.29 -6.07
N ASN A 266 11.79 1.16 -6.18
CA ASN A 266 11.14 -0.13 -6.37
C ASN A 266 10.50 -0.61 -5.08
N GLY A 267 9.24 -1.03 -5.15
CA GLY A 267 8.52 -1.60 -4.03
C GLY A 267 8.66 -3.11 -3.90
N MET A 268 8.11 -3.66 -2.81
CA MET A 268 8.17 -5.08 -2.47
C MET A 268 7.41 -5.96 -3.48
N VAL A 269 6.29 -5.48 -4.03
CA VAL A 269 5.51 -6.23 -5.03
C VAL A 269 6.36 -6.50 -6.27
N LEU A 270 7.12 -5.51 -6.74
CA LEU A 270 8.01 -5.67 -7.90
C LEU A 270 9.11 -6.70 -7.65
N LYS A 271 9.68 -6.73 -6.43
CA LYS A 271 10.68 -7.74 -6.02
C LYS A 271 10.11 -9.15 -6.05
N VAL A 272 8.89 -9.35 -5.53
CA VAL A 272 8.21 -10.64 -5.55
C VAL A 272 7.95 -11.11 -6.97
N ILE A 273 7.33 -10.26 -7.80
CA ILE A 273 6.96 -10.58 -9.18
C ILE A 273 8.20 -10.91 -10.02
N SER A 274 9.29 -10.17 -9.84
CA SER A 274 10.55 -10.43 -10.53
C SER A 274 11.33 -11.65 -10.01
N ASN A 275 10.76 -12.42 -9.06
CA ASN A 275 11.40 -13.54 -8.37
C ASN A 275 12.76 -13.15 -7.73
N GLY A 276 12.84 -11.92 -7.22
CA GLY A 276 14.04 -11.35 -6.63
C GLY A 276 15.11 -10.96 -7.65
N LYS A 277 14.76 -10.83 -8.94
CA LYS A 277 15.67 -10.31 -9.96
C LYS A 277 15.80 -8.79 -9.87
N LEU A 278 14.77 -8.07 -9.42
CA LEU A 278 14.83 -6.66 -9.09
C LEU A 278 14.74 -6.48 -7.58
N GLU A 279 15.57 -5.60 -7.03
CA GLU A 279 15.60 -5.32 -5.61
C GLU A 279 14.57 -4.24 -5.26
N SER A 280 14.01 -4.35 -4.05
CA SER A 280 13.22 -3.27 -3.46
C SER A 280 14.18 -2.21 -2.91
N GLY A 281 13.86 -0.94 -3.14
CA GLY A 281 14.69 0.18 -2.72
C GLY A 281 14.62 0.36 -1.21
N THR A 282 15.55 -0.23 -0.45
CA THR A 282 15.64 0.02 0.99
C THR A 282 16.12 1.44 1.23
N HIS A 283 15.31 2.23 1.93
CA HIS A 283 15.57 3.66 2.07
C HIS A 283 15.11 4.20 3.44
N ARG A 284 15.53 5.43 3.76
CA ARG A 284 15.18 6.18 4.97
C ARG A 284 15.24 7.67 4.69
N VAL A 285 14.63 8.51 5.53
CA VAL A 285 14.58 9.96 5.33
C VAL A 285 15.16 10.68 6.55
N ALA A 286 16.27 11.39 6.35
CA ALA A 286 16.84 12.28 7.35
C ALA A 286 16.10 13.62 7.39
N THR A 287 15.98 14.19 8.58
CA THR A 287 15.57 15.58 8.76
C THR A 287 16.78 16.50 8.67
N ASN A 288 16.53 17.81 8.71
CA ASN A 288 17.59 18.81 8.66
C ASN A 288 17.28 19.98 9.60
N SER A 289 18.33 20.71 9.99
CA SER A 289 18.24 21.89 10.88
C SER A 289 18.27 23.23 10.13
N VAL A 290 18.21 23.21 8.80
CA VAL A 290 18.38 24.40 7.95
C VAL A 290 17.02 25.02 7.61
N ARG A 291 16.13 24.24 6.98
CA ARG A 291 14.82 24.70 6.51
C ARG A 291 13.83 23.56 6.38
N ASP A 292 12.56 23.91 6.26
CA ASP A 292 11.50 22.95 5.96
C ASP A 292 11.74 22.29 4.60
N ARG A 293 11.35 21.02 4.48
CA ARG A 293 11.47 20.23 3.25
C ARG A 293 10.11 19.67 2.88
N ILE A 294 9.77 19.73 1.60
CA ILE A 294 8.62 19.04 1.04
C ILE A 294 9.09 17.93 0.09
N SER A 295 8.40 16.79 0.12
CA SER A 295 8.49 15.80 -0.95
C SER A 295 7.12 15.22 -1.26
N VAL A 296 6.91 14.86 -2.53
CA VAL A 296 5.65 14.31 -3.04
C VAL A 296 5.92 12.92 -3.61
N GLY A 297 5.46 11.89 -2.91
CA GLY A 297 5.52 10.51 -3.37
C GLY A 297 4.24 10.12 -4.09
N CYS A 298 4.37 9.42 -5.22
CA CYS A 298 3.25 8.82 -5.93
C CYS A 298 3.48 7.31 -6.04
N LEU A 299 2.95 6.58 -5.06
CA LEU A 299 3.04 5.13 -5.00
C LEU A 299 2.02 4.51 -5.97
N THR A 300 2.50 3.68 -6.88
CA THR A 300 1.66 2.79 -7.68
C THR A 300 1.56 1.44 -7.01
N SER A 301 0.34 1.02 -6.76
CA SER A 301 0.01 -0.20 -6.01
C SER A 301 -0.99 -1.06 -6.77
N PRO A 302 -0.99 -2.38 -6.48
CA PRO A 302 -2.04 -3.26 -6.94
C PRO A 302 -3.44 -2.87 -6.43
N ALA A 303 -4.46 -3.45 -7.05
CA ALA A 303 -5.85 -3.27 -6.63
C ALA A 303 -6.03 -3.78 -5.20
N CYS A 304 -6.62 -2.95 -4.34
CA CYS A 304 -7.00 -3.30 -2.98
C CYS A 304 -8.42 -3.90 -2.90
N TYR A 305 -8.99 -4.30 -4.03
CA TYR A 305 -10.27 -4.98 -4.13
C TYR A 305 -10.10 -6.23 -5.01
N GLY A 306 -10.71 -7.34 -4.60
CA GLY A 306 -10.56 -8.61 -5.31
C GLY A 306 -9.39 -9.46 -4.80
N GLU A 307 -9.14 -10.58 -5.48
CA GLU A 307 -8.03 -11.50 -5.22
C GLU A 307 -6.84 -11.10 -6.11
N CYS A 308 -6.30 -9.87 -5.93
CA CYS A 308 -5.08 -9.48 -6.65
C CYS A 308 -3.89 -10.24 -6.05
N ILE A 309 -3.63 -11.42 -6.61
CA ILE A 309 -2.56 -12.32 -6.15
C ILE A 309 -1.21 -11.81 -6.65
N ILE A 310 -0.30 -11.60 -5.71
CA ILE A 310 1.09 -11.25 -5.95
C ILE A 310 1.91 -12.54 -5.89
N GLU A 311 2.51 -12.90 -7.02
CA GLU A 311 3.35 -14.09 -7.15
C GLU A 311 4.50 -13.88 -8.15
N PRO A 312 5.57 -14.69 -8.11
CA PRO A 312 6.61 -14.66 -9.12
C PRO A 312 6.05 -14.88 -10.54
N ALA A 313 6.44 -14.01 -11.48
CA ALA A 313 5.98 -14.11 -12.86
C ALA A 313 6.44 -15.43 -13.49
N LYS A 314 5.49 -16.23 -13.98
CA LYS A 314 5.73 -17.58 -14.51
C LYS A 314 6.79 -17.61 -15.62
N ALA A 315 6.85 -16.56 -16.46
CA ALA A 315 7.84 -16.42 -17.53
C ALA A 315 9.28 -16.26 -17.03
N LEU A 316 9.49 -15.91 -15.75
CA LEU A 316 10.81 -15.79 -15.12
C LEU A 316 11.25 -17.05 -14.38
N LEU A 317 10.37 -18.07 -14.32
CA LEU A 317 10.63 -19.31 -13.59
C LEU A 317 11.19 -20.38 -14.52
N SER A 318 12.06 -21.23 -13.97
CA SER A 318 12.57 -22.42 -14.63
C SER A 318 12.97 -23.47 -13.60
N GLU A 319 13.36 -24.67 -14.03
CA GLU A 319 13.91 -25.70 -13.11
C GLU A 319 15.13 -25.19 -12.33
N THR A 320 15.93 -24.31 -12.93
CA THR A 320 17.12 -23.70 -12.30
C THR A 320 16.81 -22.37 -11.59
N ASN A 321 15.61 -21.82 -11.72
CA ASN A 321 15.15 -20.62 -11.04
C ASN A 321 13.71 -20.81 -10.51
N PRO A 322 13.51 -21.66 -9.49
CA PRO A 322 12.19 -21.92 -8.91
C PRO A 322 11.63 -20.68 -8.20
N PRO A 323 10.31 -20.64 -7.90
CA PRO A 323 9.71 -19.53 -7.18
C PRO A 323 10.31 -19.40 -5.78
N LYS A 324 10.86 -18.23 -5.46
CA LYS A 324 11.44 -17.89 -4.14
C LYS A 324 10.40 -17.33 -3.18
N TYR A 325 9.27 -16.88 -3.70
CA TYR A 325 8.17 -16.27 -2.95
C TYR A 325 6.90 -17.09 -3.16
N LYS A 326 6.12 -17.24 -2.09
CA LYS A 326 4.78 -17.84 -2.17
C LYS A 326 3.78 -16.80 -2.68
N PRO A 327 2.74 -17.20 -3.42
CA PRO A 327 1.63 -16.32 -3.75
C PRO A 327 0.92 -15.80 -2.48
N PHE A 328 0.49 -14.54 -2.50
CA PHE A 328 -0.32 -13.93 -1.44
C PHE A 328 -1.25 -12.86 -2.02
N SER A 329 -2.34 -12.51 -1.35
CA SER A 329 -3.17 -11.37 -1.77
C SER A 329 -2.52 -10.06 -1.33
N TYR A 330 -2.53 -9.04 -2.20
CA TYR A 330 -2.02 -7.72 -1.84
C TYR A 330 -2.70 -7.10 -0.59
N THR A 331 -3.94 -7.51 -0.31
CA THR A 331 -4.73 -7.04 0.84
C THR A 331 -4.75 -8.03 2.00
N ASP A 332 -3.92 -9.07 2.01
CA ASP A 332 -3.85 -9.99 3.14
C ASP A 332 -3.35 -9.24 4.37
N ASN A 333 -4.28 -8.81 5.22
CA ASN A 333 -3.98 -8.28 6.54
C ASN A 333 -3.50 -9.42 7.43
N GLU A 334 -2.23 -9.37 7.88
CA GLU A 334 -1.62 -10.35 8.80
C GLU A 334 -2.40 -10.55 10.10
N ASP A 335 -3.30 -9.61 10.46
CA ASP A 335 -4.17 -9.67 11.63
C ASP A 335 -5.36 -10.64 11.49
N VAL A 336 -5.70 -11.11 10.28
CA VAL A 336 -6.74 -12.13 10.10
C VAL A 336 -6.12 -13.52 10.05
N SER A 337 -6.43 -14.34 11.07
CA SER A 337 -6.04 -15.75 11.05
C SER A 337 -6.84 -16.53 10.01
N ASN A 338 -6.15 -17.29 9.16
CA ASN A 338 -6.76 -18.28 8.29
C ASN A 338 -6.84 -19.63 9.02
N VAL A 339 -7.93 -20.37 8.82
CA VAL A 339 -8.09 -21.74 9.31
C VAL A 339 -8.40 -22.65 8.14
N ASP A 340 -7.69 -23.77 8.05
CA ASP A 340 -7.99 -24.82 7.08
C ASP A 340 -9.33 -25.50 7.39
N VAL A 341 -9.86 -26.25 6.43
CA VAL A 341 -11.20 -26.88 6.53
C VAL A 341 -11.31 -27.83 7.72
N ILE A 342 -10.26 -28.58 8.05
CA ILE A 342 -10.28 -29.57 9.14
C ILE A 342 -10.33 -28.83 10.47
N SER A 343 -9.43 -27.86 10.66
CA SER A 343 -9.39 -27.00 11.84
C SER A 343 -10.71 -26.23 12.01
N ALA A 344 -11.27 -25.71 10.91
CA ALA A 344 -12.55 -25.01 10.94
C ALA A 344 -13.68 -25.93 11.42
N ASN A 345 -13.75 -27.18 10.94
CA ASN A 345 -14.76 -28.13 11.35
C ASN A 345 -14.69 -28.48 12.85
N ASP A 346 -13.49 -28.63 13.40
CA ASP A 346 -13.29 -28.86 14.84
C ASP A 346 -13.76 -27.66 15.67
N LEU A 347 -13.46 -26.45 15.20
CA LEU A 347 -13.87 -25.21 15.85
C LEU A 347 -15.39 -25.00 15.80
N LEU A 348 -16.05 -25.27 14.67
CA LEU A 348 -17.51 -25.24 14.54
C LEU A 348 -18.17 -26.27 15.46
N SER A 349 -17.59 -27.47 15.55
CA SER A 349 -18.05 -28.52 16.49
C SER A 349 -17.85 -28.11 17.95
N SER A 350 -16.90 -27.22 18.22
CA SER A 350 -16.60 -26.68 19.55
C SER A 350 -17.39 -25.41 19.89
N GLY A 351 -18.35 -25.01 19.03
CA GLY A 351 -19.27 -23.89 19.30
C GLY A 351 -18.90 -22.57 18.62
N HIS A 352 -17.95 -22.55 17.69
CA HIS A 352 -17.74 -21.36 16.84
C HIS A 352 -18.91 -21.18 15.88
N THR A 353 -19.19 -19.93 15.52
CA THR A 353 -20.27 -19.58 14.58
C THR A 353 -19.69 -19.44 13.18
N TYR A 354 -20.31 -20.12 12.21
CA TYR A 354 -19.97 -19.91 10.80
C TYR A 354 -20.78 -18.76 10.21
N LEU A 355 -20.10 -17.69 9.82
CA LEU A 355 -20.69 -16.57 9.11
C LEU A 355 -20.43 -16.74 7.60
N ASP A 356 -21.48 -17.09 6.87
CA ASP A 356 -21.42 -17.22 5.42
C ASP A 356 -21.67 -15.87 4.76
N VAL A 357 -20.63 -15.32 4.13
CA VAL A 357 -20.68 -14.00 3.51
C VAL A 357 -20.90 -14.03 2.00
N ARG A 358 -21.31 -15.18 1.46
CA ARG A 358 -21.70 -15.32 0.05
C ARG A 358 -23.05 -14.66 -0.21
N THR A 359 -23.36 -14.48 -1.49
CA THR A 359 -24.69 -14.05 -1.91
C THR A 359 -25.76 -15.04 -1.46
N VAL A 360 -27.01 -14.58 -1.31
CA VAL A 360 -28.14 -15.43 -0.90
C VAL A 360 -28.33 -16.59 -1.89
N GLU A 361 -28.08 -16.34 -3.18
CA GLU A 361 -28.18 -17.35 -4.25
C GLU A 361 -27.07 -18.41 -4.17
N GLU A 362 -25.86 -18.03 -3.76
CA GLU A 362 -24.78 -18.97 -3.48
C GLU A 362 -25.10 -19.82 -2.24
N TYR A 363 -25.60 -19.21 -1.18
CA TYR A 363 -25.97 -19.87 0.07
C TYR A 363 -27.10 -20.90 -0.13
N ASN A 364 -28.15 -20.51 -0.86
CA ASN A 364 -29.32 -21.37 -1.12
C ASN A 364 -28.99 -22.59 -2.01
N ARG A 365 -27.88 -22.57 -2.74
CA ARG A 365 -27.41 -23.72 -3.53
C ARG A 365 -26.69 -24.77 -2.68
N GLY A 366 -26.33 -24.43 -1.45
CA GLY A 366 -25.61 -25.30 -0.53
C GLY A 366 -24.78 -24.47 0.44
N HIS A 367 -24.79 -24.84 1.72
CA HIS A 367 -24.08 -24.15 2.78
C HIS A 367 -23.67 -25.13 3.88
N ILE A 368 -22.80 -24.66 4.80
CA ILE A 368 -22.39 -25.41 5.98
C ILE A 368 -23.56 -25.40 6.99
N ASP A 369 -23.76 -26.51 7.71
CA ASP A 369 -24.85 -26.62 8.69
C ASP A 369 -24.77 -25.49 9.74
N LYS A 370 -25.93 -24.93 10.11
CA LYS A 370 -26.10 -23.82 11.07
C LYS A 370 -25.38 -22.51 10.70
N ALA A 371 -24.97 -22.35 9.45
CA ALA A 371 -24.41 -21.11 8.96
C ALA A 371 -25.39 -19.93 9.09
N ILE A 372 -24.87 -18.76 9.43
CA ILE A 372 -25.60 -17.48 9.35
C ILE A 372 -25.22 -16.83 8.03
N ASN A 373 -26.17 -16.61 7.13
CA ASN A 373 -25.89 -15.91 5.87
C ASN A 373 -26.12 -14.41 6.00
N ILE A 374 -25.04 -13.64 5.88
CA ILE A 374 -25.09 -12.18 5.73
C ILE A 374 -24.19 -11.83 4.54
N PRO A 375 -24.76 -11.58 3.35
CA PRO A 375 -23.97 -11.29 2.16
C PRO A 375 -23.06 -10.08 2.36
N TYR A 376 -21.76 -10.24 2.13
CA TYR A 376 -20.83 -9.12 2.15
C TYR A 376 -20.88 -8.29 0.87
N MET A 377 -21.38 -8.89 -0.21
CA MET A 377 -21.59 -8.23 -1.50
C MET A 377 -22.90 -8.70 -2.14
N PHE A 378 -23.58 -7.78 -2.82
CA PHE A 378 -24.72 -8.05 -3.69
C PHE A 378 -24.28 -8.12 -5.15
N LEU A 379 -25.05 -8.83 -5.99
CA LEU A 379 -24.89 -8.83 -7.43
C LEU A 379 -25.95 -7.92 -8.06
N ASN A 380 -25.54 -6.94 -8.85
CA ASN A 380 -26.43 -6.10 -9.64
C ASN A 380 -25.96 -6.01 -11.10
N GLU A 381 -26.66 -5.24 -11.93
CA GLU A 381 -26.34 -5.05 -13.35
C GLU A 381 -24.93 -4.47 -13.60
N GLN A 382 -24.32 -3.83 -12.60
CA GLN A 382 -22.98 -3.23 -12.64
C GLN A 382 -21.90 -4.16 -12.06
N GLY A 383 -22.27 -5.37 -11.62
CA GLY A 383 -21.36 -6.35 -11.03
C GLY A 383 -21.57 -6.55 -9.53
N ARG A 384 -20.48 -6.83 -8.80
CA ARG A 384 -20.53 -7.03 -7.34
C ARG A 384 -20.41 -5.70 -6.61
N VAL A 385 -21.37 -5.38 -5.75
CA VAL A 385 -21.38 -4.17 -4.92
C VAL A 385 -21.34 -4.55 -3.45
N LYS A 386 -20.52 -3.87 -2.64
CA LYS A 386 -20.40 -4.12 -1.19
C LYS A 386 -21.75 -3.86 -0.51
N ASN A 387 -22.13 -4.72 0.44
CA ASN A 387 -23.29 -4.51 1.29
C ASN A 387 -22.98 -3.37 2.29
N PRO A 388 -23.62 -2.19 2.17
CA PRO A 388 -23.33 -1.07 3.07
C PRO A 388 -23.76 -1.36 4.52
N ASP A 389 -24.73 -2.24 4.71
CA ASP A 389 -25.34 -2.56 6.00
C ASP A 389 -24.72 -3.82 6.63
N PHE A 390 -23.62 -4.33 6.08
CA PHE A 390 -23.01 -5.60 6.50
C PHE A 390 -22.75 -5.66 8.01
N LEU A 391 -22.08 -4.64 8.56
CA LEU A 391 -21.72 -4.62 9.98
C LEU A 391 -22.94 -4.49 10.90
N GLU A 392 -23.94 -3.70 10.49
CA GLU A 392 -25.20 -3.57 11.23
C GLU A 392 -25.93 -4.91 11.28
N GLN A 393 -26.04 -5.59 10.14
CA GLN A 393 -26.65 -6.90 10.04
C GLN A 393 -25.91 -7.93 10.89
N VAL A 394 -24.57 -7.98 10.85
CA VAL A 394 -23.82 -8.92 11.70
C VAL A 394 -24.02 -8.60 13.18
N SER A 395 -24.03 -7.33 13.58
CA SER A 395 -24.27 -6.94 14.98
C SER A 395 -25.66 -7.31 15.51
N SER A 396 -26.64 -7.47 14.62
CA SER A 396 -27.99 -7.90 15.00
C SER A 396 -28.10 -9.38 15.38
N VAL A 397 -27.12 -10.20 14.98
CA VAL A 397 -27.12 -11.66 15.18
C VAL A 397 -25.87 -12.22 15.85
N CYS A 398 -24.77 -11.48 15.88
CA CYS A 398 -23.49 -11.87 16.48
C CYS A 398 -22.96 -10.79 17.44
N GLN A 399 -22.51 -11.20 18.62
CA GLN A 399 -21.85 -10.36 19.63
C GLN A 399 -20.35 -10.22 19.36
N LYS A 400 -19.71 -9.17 19.90
CA LYS A 400 -18.29 -8.87 19.65
C LYS A 400 -17.35 -9.94 20.21
N GLU A 401 -17.81 -10.65 21.23
CA GLU A 401 -17.12 -11.74 21.92
C GLU A 401 -17.31 -13.10 21.25
N ASP A 402 -18.20 -13.20 20.24
CA ASP A 402 -18.43 -14.46 19.53
C ASP A 402 -17.18 -14.89 18.75
N HIS A 403 -16.94 -16.20 18.72
CA HIS A 403 -15.87 -16.80 17.93
C HIS A 403 -16.39 -17.11 16.52
N LEU A 404 -15.96 -16.33 15.54
CA LEU A 404 -16.48 -16.36 14.18
C LEU A 404 -15.50 -17.05 13.22
N ILE A 405 -16.04 -17.97 12.42
CA ILE A 405 -15.39 -18.48 11.21
C ILE A 405 -16.15 -17.90 10.03
N VAL A 406 -15.50 -17.02 9.29
CA VAL A 406 -16.11 -16.32 8.17
C VAL A 406 -15.69 -17.01 6.89
N GLY A 407 -16.66 -17.38 6.06
CA GLY A 407 -16.38 -18.06 4.81
C GLY A 407 -17.15 -17.47 3.64
N CYS A 408 -16.48 -17.45 2.49
CA CYS A 408 -17.12 -17.17 1.22
C CYS A 408 -16.94 -18.37 0.26
N ASN A 409 -17.06 -18.18 -1.05
CA ASN A 409 -16.87 -19.29 -1.98
C ASN A 409 -15.40 -19.78 -2.04
N SER A 410 -14.42 -18.86 -2.12
CA SER A 410 -12.99 -19.17 -2.35
C SER A 410 -12.03 -18.67 -1.25
N GLY A 411 -12.53 -17.92 -0.27
CA GLY A 411 -11.75 -17.30 0.82
C GLY A 411 -11.58 -15.78 0.71
N GLY A 412 -11.41 -15.20 -0.49
CA GLY A 412 -11.06 -13.78 -0.63
C GLY A 412 -12.13 -12.76 -0.19
N ARG A 413 -13.43 -13.09 -0.27
CA ARG A 413 -14.49 -12.23 0.32
C ARG A 413 -14.60 -12.41 1.83
N GLY A 414 -14.37 -13.63 2.32
CA GLY A 414 -14.40 -13.96 3.75
C GLY A 414 -13.36 -13.16 4.51
N LEU A 415 -12.14 -13.11 3.97
CA LEU A 415 -11.05 -12.32 4.51
C LEU A 415 -11.40 -10.84 4.68
N ARG A 416 -12.00 -10.22 3.65
CA ARG A 416 -12.42 -8.80 3.71
C ARG A 416 -13.50 -8.56 4.76
N ALA A 417 -14.45 -9.48 4.87
CA ALA A 417 -15.43 -9.44 5.94
C ALA A 417 -14.77 -9.59 7.33
N CYS A 418 -13.76 -10.45 7.48
CA CYS A 418 -13.01 -10.57 8.73
C CYS A 418 -12.34 -9.25 9.13
N VAL A 419 -11.70 -8.56 8.18
CA VAL A 419 -11.07 -7.25 8.44
C VAL A 419 -12.11 -6.25 8.95
N ASP A 420 -13.25 -6.11 8.27
CA ASP A 420 -14.30 -5.18 8.70
C ASP A 420 -14.85 -5.55 10.10
N LEU A 421 -14.97 -6.83 10.42
CA LEU A 421 -15.41 -7.29 11.74
C LEU A 421 -14.37 -7.00 12.83
N LEU A 422 -13.09 -7.30 12.59
CA LEU A 422 -12.02 -6.98 13.55
C LEU A 422 -11.95 -5.47 13.81
N ASN A 423 -12.04 -4.65 12.76
CA ASN A 423 -12.08 -3.18 12.86
C ASN A 423 -13.33 -2.69 13.61
N ALA A 424 -14.46 -3.38 13.46
CA ALA A 424 -15.67 -3.13 14.23
C ALA A 424 -15.58 -3.66 15.68
N GLY A 425 -14.47 -4.24 16.11
CA GLY A 425 -14.20 -4.65 17.48
C GLY A 425 -14.53 -6.11 17.81
N TYR A 426 -14.89 -6.94 16.83
CA TYR A 426 -15.01 -8.39 17.05
C TYR A 426 -13.64 -8.98 17.40
N LYS A 427 -13.59 -9.89 18.37
CA LYS A 427 -12.31 -10.29 19.00
C LYS A 427 -11.67 -11.54 18.41
N ASP A 428 -12.47 -12.51 17.97
CA ASP A 428 -11.97 -13.77 17.43
C ASP A 428 -12.66 -14.07 16.10
N VAL A 429 -12.04 -13.62 15.01
CA VAL A 429 -12.57 -13.74 13.66
C VAL A 429 -11.52 -14.41 12.79
N ARG A 430 -11.89 -15.53 12.17
CA ARG A 430 -10.99 -16.35 11.35
C ARG A 430 -11.57 -16.56 9.97
N ASN A 431 -10.75 -16.43 8.94
CA ASN A 431 -11.19 -16.71 7.58
C ASN A 431 -11.05 -18.21 7.26
N LEU A 432 -12.07 -18.81 6.65
CA LEU A 432 -12.01 -20.18 6.15
C LEU A 432 -11.15 -20.22 4.87
N GLU A 433 -9.98 -20.85 4.96
CA GLU A 433 -9.06 -21.00 3.83
C GLU A 433 -9.70 -21.80 2.70
N GLY A 434 -9.65 -21.27 1.47
CA GLY A 434 -10.29 -21.88 0.29
C GLY A 434 -11.83 -21.81 0.29
N GLY A 435 -12.45 -21.28 1.35
CA GLY A 435 -13.90 -21.07 1.47
C GLY A 435 -14.75 -22.34 1.36
N TYR A 436 -16.02 -22.15 0.99
CA TYR A 436 -17.00 -23.23 0.82
C TYR A 436 -16.60 -24.23 -0.26
N SER A 437 -15.88 -23.80 -1.31
CA SER A 437 -15.37 -24.73 -2.33
C SER A 437 -14.41 -25.75 -1.72
N ALA A 438 -13.43 -25.29 -0.92
CA ALA A 438 -12.53 -26.21 -0.22
C ALA A 438 -13.28 -27.08 0.81
N TRP A 439 -14.31 -26.53 1.46
CA TRP A 439 -15.16 -27.30 2.38
C TRP A 439 -15.84 -28.50 1.71
N VAL A 440 -16.43 -28.27 0.52
CA VAL A 440 -17.08 -29.32 -0.27
C VAL A 440 -16.07 -30.34 -0.78
N ASP A 441 -14.89 -29.89 -1.22
CA ASP A 441 -13.84 -30.77 -1.73
C ASP A 441 -13.28 -31.73 -0.66
N ASN A 442 -13.36 -31.37 0.63
CA ASN A 442 -12.90 -32.17 1.76
C ASN A 442 -14.00 -33.07 2.39
N GLU A 443 -15.21 -33.13 1.82
CA GLU A 443 -16.34 -33.99 2.20
C GLU A 443 -16.70 -34.08 3.71
N PHE A 444 -17.02 -32.92 4.33
CA PHE A 444 -17.86 -32.89 5.53
C PHE A 444 -19.32 -32.67 5.12
N LYS A 445 -20.10 -33.76 5.12
CA LYS A 445 -21.47 -33.85 4.60
C LYS A 445 -22.41 -32.80 5.21
N GLY A 446 -22.89 -31.90 4.37
CA GLY A 446 -24.14 -31.15 4.53
C GLY A 446 -24.85 -31.08 3.17
N ASP A 447 -25.97 -31.78 3.06
CA ASP A 447 -26.92 -31.88 1.93
C ASP A 447 -26.57 -32.65 0.65
N GLU A 448 -27.50 -33.55 0.29
CA GLU A 448 -27.49 -34.49 -0.84
C GLU A 448 -27.50 -33.83 -2.24
N ALA A 449 -27.62 -32.50 -2.33
CA ALA A 449 -27.62 -31.75 -3.59
C ALA A 449 -26.24 -31.69 -4.29
N ALA A 450 -25.15 -31.89 -3.55
CA ALA A 450 -23.78 -31.74 -4.07
C ALA A 450 -23.38 -32.84 -5.08
N GLN A 451 -24.03 -34.01 -5.07
CA GLN A 451 -23.68 -35.10 -5.98
C GLN A 451 -24.03 -34.82 -7.45
N GLN A 452 -25.01 -33.94 -7.73
CA GLN A 452 -25.31 -33.53 -9.11
C GLN A 452 -24.28 -32.52 -9.67
N PHE A 453 -23.58 -31.77 -8.82
CA PHE A 453 -22.61 -30.75 -9.26
C PHE A 453 -21.23 -31.30 -9.64
N LYS A 454 -20.81 -32.46 -9.09
CA LYS A 454 -19.56 -33.13 -9.52
C LYS A 454 -19.58 -33.51 -11.00
N THR A 455 -20.77 -33.70 -11.59
CA THR A 455 -20.94 -34.04 -13.01
C THR A 455 -20.98 -32.79 -13.90
N ALA A 456 -21.37 -31.63 -13.37
CA ALA A 456 -21.49 -30.39 -14.14
C ALA A 456 -20.16 -29.59 -14.24
N CYS A 457 -19.28 -29.69 -13.24
CA CYS A 457 -17.98 -28.99 -13.26
C CYS A 457 -16.86 -29.75 -13.98
N LYS A 458 -17.04 -31.03 -14.34
CA LYS A 458 -16.04 -31.78 -15.12
C LYS A 458 -16.12 -31.55 -16.63
N PHE A 459 -17.16 -30.86 -17.10
CA PHE A 459 -17.27 -30.47 -18.50
C PHE A 459 -17.77 -29.04 -18.60
N ARG A 460 -16.84 -28.11 -18.83
CA ARG A 460 -17.05 -27.08 -19.86
C ARG A 460 -15.70 -26.68 -20.49
N PRO A 461 -15.71 -26.28 -21.78
CA PRO A 461 -14.53 -26.10 -22.64
C PRO A 461 -13.61 -24.95 -22.25
#